data_AF-A0A9P6N3T9-F1
#
_entry.id   AF-A0A9P6N3T9-F1
#
_cell.length_a   1.000
_cell.length_b   1.000
_cell.length_c   1.000
_cell.angle_alpha   90.00
_cell.angle_beta   90.00
_cell.angle_gamma   90.00
#
_symmetry.space_group_name_H-M   'P 1'
#
loop_
_entity.id
_entity.type
_entity.pdbx_description
1 polymer ?
#
loop_
_entity_poly.entity_id
_entity_poly.type
_entity_poly.pdbx_seq_one_letter_code
_entity_poly.pdbx_strand_id
1 'polypeptide(L)'
;MGKRKSSRKPQAKVKKTLDTQFDCVACFHEKSINCKLHAVDVYHDWIDACEAVNAAGKAAKTAAQDRNRDRARDRDDRDDDRPRRSKPYDRYDDDDD
;
A
#
# COMPACT_ATOMS: atom_id res chain seq x y z
N MET A 1 -4.84 58.59 -41.87
CA MET A 1 -4.06 57.37 -41.56
C MET A 1 -4.17 57.06 -40.08
N GLY A 2 -4.48 55.80 -39.73
CA GLY A 2 -5.22 55.42 -38.51
C GLY A 2 -4.44 55.31 -37.19
N LYS A 3 -5.10 55.74 -36.11
CA LYS A 3 -4.66 55.57 -34.72
C LYS A 3 -4.89 54.11 -34.29
N ARG A 4 -3.82 53.34 -34.13
CA ARG A 4 -3.88 51.93 -33.69
C ARG A 4 -4.29 51.88 -32.23
N LYS A 5 -5.43 51.22 -31.94
CA LYS A 5 -5.92 50.96 -30.58
C LYS A 5 -4.87 50.17 -29.80
N SER A 6 -4.41 50.74 -28.70
CA SER A 6 -3.62 50.05 -27.68
C SER A 6 -4.43 48.85 -27.17
N SER A 7 -3.97 47.63 -27.47
CA SER A 7 -4.55 46.41 -26.92
C SER A 7 -4.15 46.32 -25.45
N ARG A 8 -5.08 46.68 -24.56
CA ARG A 8 -4.89 46.57 -23.11
C ARG A 8 -4.83 45.07 -22.77
N LYS A 9 -3.73 44.63 -22.16
CA LYS A 9 -3.56 43.23 -21.73
C LYS A 9 -4.78 42.81 -20.87
N PRO A 10 -5.37 41.64 -21.09
CA PRO A 10 -6.50 41.17 -20.30
C PRO A 10 -6.08 41.09 -18.83
N GLN A 11 -6.87 41.68 -17.94
CA GLN A 11 -6.59 41.63 -16.51
C GLN A 11 -6.71 40.17 -16.04
N ALA A 12 -5.65 39.64 -15.46
CA ALA A 12 -5.67 38.32 -14.85
C ALA A 12 -6.69 38.30 -13.72
N LYS A 13 -7.64 37.37 -13.76
CA LYS A 13 -8.62 37.20 -12.68
C LYS A 13 -7.88 36.72 -11.44
N VAL A 14 -7.91 37.52 -10.37
CA VAL A 14 -7.38 37.12 -9.07
C VAL A 14 -8.24 35.98 -8.54
N LYS A 15 -7.63 34.80 -8.35
CA LYS A 15 -8.28 33.67 -7.71
C LYS A 15 -8.49 34.03 -6.24
N LYS A 16 -9.74 34.10 -5.79
CA LYS A 16 -10.05 34.30 -4.37
C LYS A 16 -9.64 33.04 -3.62
N THR A 17 -8.67 33.15 -2.72
CA THR A 17 -8.28 32.08 -1.81
C THR A 17 -9.15 32.16 -0.57
N LEU A 18 -9.79 31.04 -0.21
CA LEU A 18 -10.52 30.93 1.05
C LEU A 18 -9.53 30.60 2.17
N ASP A 19 -9.85 31.01 3.39
CA ASP A 19 -9.10 30.61 4.58
C ASP A 19 -9.29 29.12 4.86
N THR A 20 -8.25 28.49 5.40
CA THR A 20 -8.24 27.08 5.77
C THR A 20 -8.32 26.85 7.27
N GLN A 21 -8.19 27.91 8.09
CA GLN A 21 -8.21 27.84 9.55
C GLN A 21 -9.41 28.59 10.11
N PHE A 22 -10.21 27.92 10.94
CA PHE A 22 -11.41 28.46 11.55
C PHE A 22 -11.45 28.16 13.06
N ASP A 23 -12.24 28.95 13.78
CA ASP A 23 -12.44 28.77 15.21
C ASP A 23 -13.44 27.64 15.48
N CYS A 24 -13.19 26.83 16.52
CA CYS A 24 -14.07 25.73 16.86
C CYS A 24 -15.34 26.26 17.51
N VAL A 25 -16.48 25.98 16.89
CA VAL A 25 -17.81 26.40 17.34
C VAL A 25 -18.18 25.77 18.69
N ALA A 26 -17.52 24.69 19.11
CA ALA A 26 -17.81 24.00 20.37
C ALA A 26 -16.97 24.51 21.56
N CYS A 27 -15.66 24.74 21.38
CA CYS A 27 -14.76 25.14 22.47
C CYS A 27 -14.24 26.59 22.34
N PHE A 28 -14.62 27.30 21.28
CA PHE A 28 -14.23 28.70 20.99
C PHE A 28 -12.72 28.97 20.98
N HIS A 29 -11.91 27.93 20.78
CA HIS A 29 -10.48 28.11 20.62
C HIS A 29 -10.16 28.60 19.21
N GLU A 30 -9.32 29.62 19.13
CA GLU A 30 -8.90 30.18 17.85
C GLU A 30 -8.21 29.13 16.97
N LYS A 31 -8.49 29.16 15.66
CA LYS A 31 -7.81 28.36 14.61
C LYS A 31 -7.72 26.86 14.90
N SER A 32 -8.70 26.32 15.62
CA SER A 32 -8.71 24.92 16.04
C SER A 32 -9.23 23.96 14.96
N ILE A 33 -9.91 24.46 13.93
CA ILE A 33 -10.39 23.68 12.79
C ILE A 33 -9.50 23.97 11.58
N ASN A 34 -8.92 22.91 11.00
CA ASN A 34 -8.21 22.98 9.72
C ASN A 34 -9.03 22.27 8.63
N CYS A 35 -9.42 23.00 7.59
CA CYS A 35 -10.20 22.53 6.47
C CYS A 35 -9.32 22.30 5.24
N LYS A 36 -9.28 21.05 4.75
CA LYS A 36 -8.64 20.69 3.48
C LYS A 36 -9.53 21.14 2.31
N LEU A 37 -9.26 22.33 1.76
CA LEU A 37 -10.04 22.94 0.67
C LEU A 37 -9.32 22.92 -0.67
N HIS A 38 -8.02 22.61 -0.70
CA HIS A 38 -7.28 22.51 -1.96
C HIS A 38 -7.51 21.14 -2.59
N ALA A 39 -7.76 21.13 -3.90
CA ALA A 39 -7.94 19.89 -4.65
C ALA A 39 -6.77 18.92 -4.45
N VAL A 40 -5.54 19.45 -4.36
CA VAL A 40 -4.31 18.68 -4.13
C VAL A 40 -4.37 17.88 -2.82
N ASP A 41 -4.87 18.48 -1.74
CA ASP A 41 -4.96 17.81 -0.44
C ASP A 41 -5.93 16.62 -0.48
N VAL A 42 -7.06 16.80 -1.16
CA VAL A 42 -8.07 15.73 -1.34
C VAL A 42 -7.52 14.59 -2.21
N TYR A 43 -6.76 14.92 -3.26
CA TYR A 43 -6.13 13.92 -4.12
C TYR A 43 -5.03 13.14 -3.38
N HIS A 44 -4.21 13.79 -2.56
CA HIS A 44 -3.20 13.11 -1.75
C HIS A 44 -3.83 12.12 -0.77
N ASP A 45 -4.86 12.53 -0.03
CA ASP A 45 -5.57 11.63 0.90
C ASP A 45 -6.14 10.38 0.18
N TRP A 46 -6.63 10.55 -1.06
CA TRP A 46 -7.13 9.43 -1.85
C TRP A 46 -6.01 8.47 -2.30
N ILE A 47 -4.87 9.01 -2.72
CA ILE A 47 -3.68 8.22 -3.07
C ILE A 47 -3.20 7.43 -1.85
N ASP A 48 -3.03 8.10 -0.71
CA ASP A 48 -2.58 7.48 0.54
C ASP A 48 -3.55 6.38 1.00
N ALA A 49 -4.87 6.61 0.86
CA ALA A 49 -5.88 5.61 1.17
C ALA A 49 -5.78 4.38 0.25
N CYS A 50 -5.52 4.58 -1.05
CA CYS A 50 -5.33 3.46 -1.98
C CYS A 50 -4.07 2.67 -1.65
N GLU A 51 -2.97 3.36 -1.33
CA GLU A 51 -1.73 2.73 -0.90
C GLU A 51 -1.90 1.94 0.40
N ALA A 52 -2.64 2.47 1.38
CA ALA A 52 -2.93 1.77 2.63
C ALA A 52 -3.71 0.45 2.40
N VAL A 53 -4.75 0.47 1.55
CA VAL A 53 -5.51 -0.75 1.18
C VAL A 53 -4.62 -1.75 0.47
N ASN A 54 -3.78 -1.28 -0.45
CA ASN A 54 -2.86 -2.14 -1.20
C ASN A 54 -1.74 -2.68 -0.31
N ALA A 55 -1.24 -1.90 0.65
CA ALA A 55 -0.25 -2.31 1.63
C ALA A 55 -0.81 -3.37 2.60
N ALA A 56 -2.06 -3.21 3.05
CA ALA A 56 -2.74 -4.22 3.86
C ALA A 56 -2.89 -5.56 3.08
N GLY A 57 -3.23 -5.49 1.80
CA GLY A 57 -3.27 -6.66 0.92
C GLY A 57 -1.91 -7.34 0.73
N LYS A 58 -0.81 -6.56 0.65
CA LYS A 58 0.55 -7.10 0.59
C LYS A 58 0.95 -7.74 1.93
N ALA A 59 0.70 -7.09 3.05
CA ALA A 59 1.01 -7.61 4.39
C ALA A 59 0.33 -8.97 4.65
N ALA A 60 -0.94 -9.12 4.27
CA ALA A 60 -1.66 -10.38 4.39
C ALA A 60 -1.02 -11.52 3.55
N LYS A 61 -0.54 -11.21 2.34
CA LYS A 61 0.14 -12.19 1.48
C LYS A 61 1.51 -12.57 2.02
N THR A 62 2.29 -11.60 2.50
CA THR A 62 3.60 -11.86 3.12
C THR A 62 3.44 -12.73 4.36
N ALA A 63 2.45 -12.44 5.22
CA ALA A 63 2.15 -13.27 6.38
C ALA A 63 1.69 -14.70 6.01
N ALA A 64 0.92 -14.85 4.92
CA ALA A 64 0.54 -16.17 4.42
C ALA A 64 1.73 -16.95 3.83
N GLN A 65 2.64 -16.27 3.13
CA GLN A 65 3.86 -16.87 2.60
C GLN A 65 4.82 -17.30 3.71
N ASP A 66 4.96 -16.49 4.76
CA ASP A 66 5.79 -16.81 5.93
C ASP A 66 5.27 -18.06 6.64
N ARG A 67 3.95 -18.15 6.88
CA ARG A 67 3.30 -19.36 7.42
C ARG A 67 3.52 -20.59 6.55
N ASN A 68 3.48 -20.45 5.23
CA ASN A 68 3.73 -21.58 4.32
C ASN A 68 5.20 -22.00 4.35
N ARG A 69 6.12 -21.04 4.51
CA ARG A 69 7.56 -21.28 4.66
C ARG A 69 7.88 -21.95 5.99
N ASP A 70 7.29 -21.52 7.10
CA ASP A 70 7.43 -22.15 8.41
C ASP A 70 6.91 -23.60 8.36
N ARG A 71 5.74 -23.81 7.75
CA ARG A 71 5.17 -25.15 7.56
C ARG A 71 6.04 -26.06 6.69
N ALA A 72 6.75 -25.49 5.70
CA ALA A 72 7.70 -26.25 4.89
C ALA A 72 8.92 -26.65 5.73
N ARG A 73 9.45 -25.74 6.55
CA ARG A 73 10.58 -26.00 7.45
C ARG A 73 10.26 -27.10 8.47
N ASP A 74 9.09 -27.04 9.11
CA ASP A 74 8.62 -28.08 10.04
C ASP A 74 8.49 -29.48 9.40
N ARG A 75 8.26 -29.55 8.07
CA ARG A 75 8.28 -30.84 7.34
C ARG A 75 9.70 -31.35 7.16
N ASP A 76 10.60 -30.49 6.71
CA ASP A 76 12.00 -30.86 6.44
C ASP A 76 12.70 -31.36 7.71
N ASP A 77 12.48 -30.70 8.86
CA ASP A 77 13.04 -31.13 10.16
C ASP A 77 12.51 -32.52 10.59
N ARG A 78 11.26 -32.88 10.29
CA ARG A 78 10.71 -34.21 10.59
C ARG A 78 11.25 -35.32 9.68
N ASP A 79 11.63 -34.98 8.44
CA ASP A 79 12.20 -35.96 7.50
C ASP A 79 13.66 -36.29 7.82
N ASP A 80 14.41 -35.39 8.49
CA ASP A 80 15.79 -35.66 8.96
C ASP A 80 15.83 -36.62 10.16
N ASP A 81 14.89 -36.47 11.12
CA ASP A 81 14.71 -37.39 12.26
C ASP A 81 14.12 -38.75 11.88
N ARG A 82 13.64 -38.91 10.64
CA ARG A 82 13.16 -40.21 10.18
C ARG A 82 14.39 -41.11 10.03
N PRO A 83 14.52 -42.22 10.80
CA PRO A 83 15.61 -43.15 10.58
C PRO A 83 15.53 -43.54 9.11
N ARG A 84 16.62 -43.29 8.35
CA ARG A 84 16.74 -43.76 6.97
C ARG A 84 16.36 -45.23 7.02
N ARG A 85 15.14 -45.56 6.61
CA ARG A 85 14.66 -46.94 6.57
C ARG A 85 15.61 -47.60 5.60
N SER A 86 16.62 -48.29 6.11
CA SER A 86 17.47 -49.15 5.29
C SER A 86 16.48 -50.03 4.56
N LYS A 87 16.47 -49.90 3.22
CA LYS A 87 15.53 -50.61 2.36
C LYS A 87 15.50 -52.07 2.83
N PRO A 88 14.37 -52.55 3.38
CA PRO A 88 14.26 -53.93 3.77
C PRO A 88 14.20 -54.70 2.46
N TYR A 89 15.22 -55.51 2.21
CA TYR A 89 15.25 -56.55 1.20
C TYR A 89 14.90 -56.11 -0.25
N ASP A 90 15.92 -55.96 -1.09
CA ASP A 90 15.80 -56.47 -2.46
C ASP A 90 15.83 -58.01 -2.33
N ARG A 91 14.70 -58.59 -1.92
CA ARG A 91 14.41 -60.04 -1.94
C ARG A 91 13.35 -60.23 -3.02
N TYR A 92 13.50 -61.34 -3.73
CA TYR A 92 12.80 -61.87 -4.91
C TYR A 92 13.62 -61.70 -6.18
N ASP A 93 14.49 -62.67 -6.48
CA ASP A 93 14.24 -64.02 -7.07
C ASP A 93 14.36 -63.92 -8.60
N ASP A 94 15.40 -64.55 -9.18
CA ASP A 94 15.34 -65.39 -10.39
C ASP A 94 16.76 -65.91 -10.76
N ASP A 95 16.80 -67.20 -11.08
CA ASP A 95 17.87 -68.04 -11.64
C ASP A 95 18.86 -67.37 -12.63
N ASP A 96 20.16 -67.71 -12.57
CA ASP A 96 20.93 -68.27 -13.71
C ASP A 96 22.42 -68.55 -13.33
N ASP A 97 22.85 -69.80 -13.60
CA ASP A 97 24.21 -70.40 -13.71
C ASP A 97 25.24 -70.33 -12.56
#